data_AF-A0A527ZI28-F1
#
_entry.id   AF-A0A527ZI28-F1
#
_cell.length_a   1.000
_cell.length_b   1.000
_cell.length_c   1.000
_cell.angle_alpha   90.00
_cell.angle_beta   90.00
_cell.angle_gamma   90.00
#
_symmetry.space_group_name_H-M   'P 1'
#
loop_
_entity.id
_entity.type
_entity.pdbx_description
1 polymer ?
#
loop_
_entity_poly.entity_id
_entity_poly.type
_entity_poly.pdbx_seq_one_letter_code
_entity_poly.pdbx_strand_id
1 'polypeptide(L)'
;MGLAVFTHKSGRAGGIFFYAAYFRAAQFRDACLRSLVVACLAFSPVSFAADAPLAVTSYKMAGDATKMRIVMNFDREPDVKWFLLRGPHRLVVDLPSTKFAIDAKDVKARGLVG
;
A
#
# COMPACT_ATOMS: atom_id res chain seq x y z
N MET A 1 40.13 -81.32 -30.92
CA MET A 1 38.67 -81.33 -30.75
C MET A 1 38.40 -81.27 -29.26
N GLY A 2 37.84 -80.17 -28.75
CA GLY A 2 37.64 -79.99 -27.31
C GLY A 2 37.30 -78.55 -26.97
N LEU A 3 36.00 -78.25 -26.96
CA LEU A 3 35.40 -77.00 -26.48
C LEU A 3 35.71 -76.82 -24.99
N ALA A 4 36.10 -75.62 -24.58
CA ALA A 4 35.95 -75.16 -23.20
C ALA A 4 35.61 -73.67 -23.19
N VAL A 5 34.30 -73.43 -23.28
CA VAL A 5 33.63 -72.22 -22.79
C VAL A 5 34.04 -72.03 -21.33
N PHE A 6 34.66 -70.90 -21.01
CA PHE A 6 34.82 -70.43 -19.63
C PHE A 6 34.16 -69.07 -19.46
N THR A 7 33.40 -69.02 -18.37
CA THR A 7 32.28 -68.12 -18.14
C THR A 7 32.71 -66.87 -17.39
N HIS A 8 31.92 -65.80 -17.58
CA HIS A 8 31.57 -64.79 -16.57
C HIS A 8 32.69 -63.86 -16.07
N LYS A 9 32.80 -62.69 -16.69
CA LYS A 9 33.45 -61.52 -16.09
C LYS A 9 32.42 -60.46 -15.72
N SER A 10 32.12 -60.45 -14.43
CA SER A 10 31.49 -59.38 -13.66
C SER A 10 32.06 -57.99 -13.97
N GLY A 11 31.19 -56.96 -14.01
CA GLY A 11 31.67 -55.60 -13.77
C GLY A 11 30.75 -54.46 -14.18
N ARG A 12 30.24 -53.75 -13.16
CA ARG A 12 29.87 -52.31 -13.16
C ARG A 12 28.54 -51.91 -13.82
N ALA A 13 27.44 -52.21 -13.13
CA ALA A 13 26.15 -51.55 -13.32
C ALA A 13 25.81 -50.50 -12.23
N GLY A 14 26.79 -50.05 -11.43
CA GLY A 14 26.54 -49.24 -10.22
C GLY A 14 26.70 -47.73 -10.35
N GLY A 15 27.40 -47.20 -11.36
CA GLY A 15 27.75 -45.76 -11.40
C GLY A 15 26.71 -44.86 -12.07
N ILE A 16 25.98 -45.37 -13.06
CA ILE A 16 25.13 -44.56 -13.95
C ILE A 16 23.78 -44.25 -13.30
N PHE A 17 23.26 -45.17 -12.48
CA PHE A 17 21.98 -45.00 -11.78
C PHE A 17 22.03 -43.94 -10.66
N PHE A 18 23.16 -43.82 -9.96
CA PHE A 18 23.31 -42.79 -8.91
C PHE A 18 23.46 -41.39 -9.50
N TYR A 19 24.11 -41.24 -10.65
CA TYR A 19 24.27 -39.94 -11.31
C TYR A 19 22.94 -39.41 -11.87
N ALA A 20 22.11 -40.29 -12.43
CA ALA A 20 20.78 -39.94 -12.94
C ALA A 20 19.78 -39.58 -11.82
N ALA A 21 19.87 -40.22 -10.65
CA ALA A 21 19.02 -39.92 -9.49
C ALA A 21 19.36 -38.56 -8.86
N TYR A 22 20.64 -38.21 -8.76
CA TYR A 22 21.08 -36.89 -8.30
C TYR A 22 20.71 -35.76 -9.28
N PHE A 23 20.79 -36.02 -10.59
CA PHE A 23 20.40 -35.06 -11.63
C PHE A 23 18.91 -34.69 -11.55
N ARG A 24 18.05 -35.68 -11.27
CA ARG A 24 16.61 -35.49 -11.18
C ARG A 24 16.20 -34.76 -9.90
N ALA A 25 16.89 -34.98 -8.78
CA ALA A 25 16.65 -34.26 -7.52
C ALA A 25 17.13 -32.80 -7.56
N ALA A 26 18.22 -32.51 -8.26
CA ALA A 26 18.71 -31.14 -8.48
C ALA A 26 17.78 -30.34 -9.41
N GLN A 27 17.24 -30.97 -10.46
CA GLN A 27 16.32 -30.32 -11.41
C GLN A 27 14.97 -29.92 -10.80
N PHE A 28 14.44 -30.69 -9.86
CA PHE A 28 13.18 -30.34 -9.17
C PHE A 28 13.33 -29.14 -8.23
N ARG A 29 14.48 -29.02 -7.56
CA ARG A 29 14.78 -27.91 -6.64
C ARG A 29 14.84 -26.57 -7.38
N ASP A 30 15.48 -26.55 -8.55
CA ASP A 30 15.62 -25.34 -9.36
C ASP A 30 14.31 -24.95 -10.07
N ALA A 31 13.48 -25.94 -10.45
CA ALA A 31 12.17 -25.70 -11.03
C ALA A 31 11.18 -25.11 -10.02
N CYS A 32 11.15 -25.63 -8.78
CA CYS A 32 10.34 -25.06 -7.71
C CYS A 32 10.81 -23.65 -7.34
N LEU A 33 12.12 -23.42 -7.25
CA LEU A 33 12.68 -22.11 -6.95
C LEU A 33 12.31 -21.09 -8.04
N ARG A 34 12.45 -21.46 -9.32
CA ARG A 34 12.05 -20.62 -10.45
C ARG A 34 10.55 -20.36 -10.48
N SER A 35 9.73 -21.37 -10.22
CA SER A 35 8.27 -21.22 -10.16
C SER A 35 7.83 -20.29 -9.02
N LEU A 36 8.50 -20.35 -7.87
CA LEU A 36 8.21 -19.49 -6.73
C LEU A 36 8.58 -18.03 -7.02
N VAL A 37 9.72 -17.79 -7.67
CA VAL A 37 10.14 -16.44 -8.09
C VAL A 37 9.16 -15.84 -9.12
N VAL A 38 8.70 -16.62 -10.10
CA VAL A 38 7.70 -16.17 -11.08
C VAL A 38 6.36 -15.86 -10.41
N ALA A 39 5.93 -16.67 -9.45
CA ALA A 39 4.73 -16.40 -8.67
C ALA A 39 4.87 -15.09 -7.87
N CYS A 40 6.01 -14.85 -7.20
CA CYS A 40 6.24 -13.61 -6.46
C CYS A 40 6.23 -12.35 -7.36
N LEU A 41 6.68 -12.45 -8.61
CA LEU A 41 6.61 -11.33 -9.56
C LEU A 41 5.19 -11.08 -10.07
N ALA A 42 4.39 -12.14 -10.26
CA ALA A 42 2.99 -12.03 -10.67
C ALA A 42 2.08 -11.47 -9.55
N PHE A 43 2.44 -11.71 -8.29
CA PHE A 43 1.80 -11.14 -7.11
C PHE A 43 2.54 -9.89 -6.61
N SER A 44 2.73 -8.89 -7.48
CA SER A 44 3.15 -7.57 -7.00
C SER A 44 2.00 -6.97 -6.17
N PRO A 45 2.22 -6.58 -4.89
CA PRO A 45 1.19 -5.92 -4.12
C PRO A 45 0.85 -4.58 -4.77
N VAL A 46 -0.41 -4.40 -5.15
CA VAL A 46 -0.96 -3.07 -5.47
C VAL A 46 -0.95 -2.27 -4.18
N SER A 47 0.00 -1.34 -4.06
CA SER A 47 -0.02 -0.33 -3.02
C SER A 47 -1.10 0.69 -3.37
N PHE A 48 -2.23 0.65 -2.64
CA PHE A 48 -3.14 1.80 -2.61
C PHE A 48 -2.43 2.92 -1.85
N ALA A 49 -2.01 3.96 -2.57
CA ALA A 49 -1.60 5.19 -1.92
C ALA A 49 -2.79 5.71 -1.12
N ALA A 50 -2.66 5.79 0.21
CA ALA A 50 -3.63 6.49 1.03
C ALA A 50 -3.75 7.92 0.48
N ASP A 51 -4.97 8.39 0.25
CA ASP A 51 -5.19 9.72 -0.30
C ASP A 51 -4.51 10.74 0.61
N ALA A 52 -3.69 11.60 0.01
CA ALA A 52 -2.87 12.53 0.78
C ALA A 52 -3.80 13.48 1.54
N PRO A 53 -3.58 13.72 2.85
CA PRO A 53 -4.43 14.62 3.61
C PRO A 53 -4.55 15.98 2.91
N LEU A 54 -5.77 16.51 2.87
CA LEU A 54 -6.06 17.82 2.31
C LEU A 54 -5.35 18.89 3.14
N ALA A 55 -4.76 19.91 2.52
CA ALA A 55 -4.03 20.93 3.24
C ALA A 55 -4.82 22.24 3.30
N VAL A 56 -5.12 22.72 4.51
CA VAL A 56 -5.65 24.07 4.73
C VAL A 56 -4.50 25.02 5.00
N THR A 57 -4.38 26.06 4.18
CA THR A 57 -3.26 27.02 4.22
C THR A 57 -3.63 28.36 4.86
N SER A 58 -4.92 28.68 4.94
CA SER A 58 -5.37 29.92 5.55
C SER A 58 -6.76 29.79 6.14
N TYR A 59 -7.01 30.62 7.15
CA TYR A 59 -8.30 30.78 7.79
C TYR A 59 -8.54 32.25 8.04
N LYS A 60 -9.74 32.74 7.71
CA LYS A 60 -10.19 34.08 8.06
C LYS A 60 -11.64 34.03 8.50
N MET A 61 -11.92 34.72 9.60
CA MET A 61 -13.26 34.84 10.14
C MET A 61 -13.56 36.32 10.37
N ALA A 62 -14.64 36.80 9.75
CA ALA A 62 -15.13 38.15 9.93
C ALA A 62 -16.63 38.15 10.14
N GLY A 63 -17.10 38.91 11.12
CA GLY A 63 -18.53 39.07 11.40
C GLY A 63 -18.94 40.54 11.52
N ASP A 64 -20.19 40.79 11.15
CA ASP A 64 -20.91 42.04 11.40
C ASP A 64 -22.25 41.73 12.11
N ALA A 65 -23.07 42.76 12.35
CA ALA A 65 -24.35 42.62 13.05
C ALA A 65 -25.39 41.73 12.32
N THR A 66 -25.17 41.41 11.04
CA THR A 66 -26.12 40.69 10.19
C THR A 66 -25.63 39.31 9.76
N LYS A 67 -24.31 39.11 9.62
CA LYS A 67 -23.74 37.87 9.12
C LYS A 67 -22.31 37.66 9.57
N MET A 68 -21.92 36.39 9.53
CA MET A 68 -20.56 35.94 9.75
C MET A 68 -20.05 35.21 8.50
N ARG A 69 -18.81 35.49 8.10
CA ARG A 69 -18.13 34.84 6.99
C ARG A 69 -16.86 34.15 7.48
N ILE A 70 -16.74 32.87 7.15
CA ILE A 70 -15.53 32.07 7.32
C ILE A 70 -14.97 31.77 5.93
N VAL A 71 -13.67 31.98 5.74
CA VAL A 71 -12.95 31.67 4.50
C VAL A 71 -11.78 30.77 4.84
N MET A 72 -11.70 29.62 4.18
CA MET A 72 -10.60 28.67 4.27
C MET A 72 -10.06 28.38 2.88
N ASN A 73 -8.73 28.35 2.73
CA ASN A 73 -8.12 27.99 1.45
C ASN A 73 -7.54 26.58 1.55
N PHE A 74 -8.00 25.73 0.65
CA PHE A 74 -7.54 24.36 0.49
C PHE A 74 -6.64 24.23 -0.75
N ASP A 75 -5.77 23.23 -0.75
CA ASP A 75 -4.91 22.89 -1.90
C ASP A 75 -5.66 22.17 -3.02
N ARG A 76 -6.75 21.47 -2.69
CA ARG A 76 -7.69 20.82 -3.62
C ARG A 76 -9.12 21.10 -3.17
N GLU A 77 -10.10 20.85 -4.04
CA GLU A 77 -11.52 20.97 -3.69
C GLU A 77 -11.90 19.92 -2.64
N PRO A 78 -12.40 20.30 -1.45
CA PRO A 78 -12.86 19.36 -0.43
C PRO A 78 -14.26 18.80 -0.71
N ASP A 79 -14.51 17.54 -0.32
CA ASP A 79 -15.87 17.05 -0.09
C ASP A 79 -16.38 17.56 1.27
N VAL A 80 -17.09 18.70 1.26
CA VAL A 80 -17.57 19.37 2.48
C VAL A 80 -18.98 18.93 2.84
N LYS A 81 -19.17 18.54 4.10
CA LYS A 81 -20.51 18.31 4.67
C LYS A 81 -20.73 19.28 5.80
N TRP A 82 -21.96 19.78 5.96
CA TRP A 82 -22.27 20.70 7.05
C TRP A 82 -23.67 20.44 7.60
N PHE A 83 -23.83 20.69 8.89
CA PHE A 83 -25.10 20.56 9.58
C PHE A 83 -25.16 21.45 10.81
N LEU A 84 -26.37 21.69 11.30
CA LEU A 84 -26.63 22.52 12.47
C LEU A 84 -27.02 21.65 13.67
N LEU A 85 -26.40 21.90 14.81
CA LEU A 85 -26.79 21.32 16.09
C LEU A 85 -27.62 22.32 16.90
N ARG A 86 -28.59 21.81 17.65
CA ARG A 86 -29.41 22.59 18.59
C ARG A 86 -28.87 22.41 20.01
N GLY A 87 -29.04 23.43 20.85
CA GLY A 87 -28.68 23.43 22.27
C GLY A 87 -27.18 23.26 22.57
N PRO A 88 -26.33 24.30 22.49
CA PRO A 88 -26.51 25.62 21.86
C PRO A 88 -26.47 25.54 20.32
N HIS A 89 -26.89 26.61 19.63
CA HIS A 89 -26.83 26.69 18.17
C HIS A 89 -25.38 26.60 17.67
N ARG A 90 -25.05 25.55 16.93
CA ARG A 90 -23.70 25.32 16.42
C ARG A 90 -23.75 24.92 14.96
N LEU A 91 -22.89 25.51 14.15
CA LEU A 91 -22.58 25.04 12.81
C LEU A 91 -21.41 24.08 12.89
N VAL A 92 -21.61 22.86 12.40
CA VAL A 92 -20.53 21.87 12.26
C VAL A 92 -20.22 21.74 10.78
N VAL A 93 -18.95 21.92 10.43
CA VAL A 93 -18.41 21.68 9.10
C VAL A 93 -17.51 20.46 9.20
N ASP A 94 -17.92 19.39 8.56
CA ASP A 94 -17.19 18.13 8.47
C ASP A 94 -16.28 18.17 7.23
N LEU A 95 -15.02 17.83 7.44
CA LEU A 95 -13.97 17.87 6.44
C LEU A 95 -13.32 16.49 6.34
N PRO A 96 -12.86 16.06 5.16
CA PRO A 96 -12.08 14.83 5.02
C PRO A 96 -10.75 14.94 5.80
N SER A 97 -9.90 13.92 5.76
CA SER A 97 -8.61 13.95 6.44
C SER A 97 -7.82 15.20 6.04
N THR A 98 -7.76 16.19 6.94
CA THR A 98 -7.30 17.55 6.65
C THR A 98 -6.19 17.94 7.61
N LYS A 99 -5.07 18.40 7.07
CA LYS A 99 -3.97 19.00 7.80
C LYS A 99 -4.14 20.52 7.86
N PHE A 100 -4.28 21.05 9.06
CA PHE A 100 -4.37 22.50 9.28
C PHE A 100 -2.99 23.11 9.43
N ALA A 101 -2.51 23.76 8.37
CA ALA A 101 -1.27 24.53 8.36
C ALA A 101 -1.58 26.03 8.44
N ILE A 102 -2.30 26.43 9.48
CA ILE A 102 -2.75 27.82 9.70
C ILE A 102 -1.90 28.46 10.81
N ASP A 103 -1.45 29.69 10.59
CA ASP A 103 -0.80 30.49 11.63
C ASP A 103 -1.79 30.88 12.73
N ALA A 104 -1.38 30.77 14.00
CA ALA A 104 -2.24 31.11 15.15
C ALA A 104 -2.79 32.55 15.10
N LYS A 105 -2.04 33.49 14.52
CA LYS A 105 -2.45 34.90 14.35
C LYS A 105 -3.69 35.06 13.45
N ASP A 106 -3.87 34.15 12.50
CA ASP A 106 -4.94 34.20 11.49
C ASP A 106 -6.26 33.59 12.01
N VAL A 107 -6.17 32.78 13.07
CA VAL A 107 -7.34 32.19 13.76
C VAL A 107 -8.13 33.25 14.53
N LYS A 108 -7.53 34.41 14.83
CA LYS A 108 -8.21 35.48 15.56
C LYS A 108 -9.35 36.05 14.74
N ALA A 109 -10.56 35.93 15.29
CA ALA A 109 -11.76 36.56 14.76
C ALA A 109 -11.58 38.07 14.59
N ARG A 110 -12.13 38.62 13.50
CA ARG A 110 -12.14 40.05 13.21
C ARG A 110 -13.57 40.57 13.15
N GLY A 111 -13.80 41.77 13.67
CA GLY A 111 -15.15 42.37 13.72
C GLY A 111 -16.00 41.82 14.86
N LEU A 112 -17.31 42.01 14.75
CA LEU A 112 -18.28 41.51 15.72
C LEU A 112 -18.56 40.04 15.43
N VAL A 113 -18.03 39.16 16.26
CA VAL A 113 -18.33 37.73 16.23
C VAL A 113 -19.10 37.43 17.52
N GLY A 114 -20.37 37.06 17.37
CA GLY A 114 -21.32 36.85 18.47
C GLY A 114 -22.00 35.50 18.37
#